data_AF-A0A958C5T2-F1
#
_entry.id   AF-A0A958C5T2-F1
#
_cell.length_a   1.000
_cell.length_b   1.000
_cell.length_c   1.000
_cell.angle_alpha   90.00
_cell.angle_beta   90.00
_cell.angle_gamma   90.00
#
_symmetry.space_group_name_H-M   'P 1'
#
loop_
_entity.id
_entity.type
_entity.pdbx_description
1 polymer ?
#
loop_
_entity_poly.entity_id
_entity_poly.type
_entity_poly.pdbx_seq_one_letter_code
_entity_poly.pdbx_strand_id
1 'polypeptide(L)' 'NLFLADGEAAFQEVFHVHLHVIPRFRGDKFKISADWSNRPPRRELDALAAAISDAYEHLWLADE' A
#
# COMPACT_ATOMS: atom_id res chain seq x y z
N ASN A 1 -0.17 -11.37 10.58
CA ASN A 1 -0.19 -10.44 9.42
C ASN A 1 -1.61 -10.37 8.89
N LEU A 2 -2.05 -9.19 8.49
CA LEU A 2 -3.27 -8.98 7.71
C LEU A 2 -2.82 -8.54 6.31
N PHE A 3 -3.30 -9.20 5.26
CA PHE A 3 -2.90 -8.91 3.88
C PHE A 3 -4.12 -8.87 2.97
N LEU A 4 -4.27 -7.76 2.25
CA LEU A 4 -5.30 -7.56 1.24
C LEU A 4 -4.60 -7.53 -0.12
N ALA A 5 -5.00 -8.43 -1.01
CA ALA A 5 -4.60 -8.40 -2.41
C ALA A 5 -5.70 -7.70 -3.22
N ASP A 6 -5.34 -6.66 -3.95
CA ASP A 6 -6.27 -5.86 -4.77
C ASP A 6 -5.74 -5.76 -6.20
N GLY A 7 -6.27 -6.62 -7.08
CA GLY A 7 -5.82 -6.80 -8.45
C GLY A 7 -4.76 -7.89 -8.65
N GLU A 8 -4.67 -8.40 -9.89
CA GLU A 8 -3.76 -9.49 -10.28
C GLU A 8 -2.28 -9.16 -9.98
N ALA A 9 -1.85 -7.94 -10.31
CA ALA A 9 -0.48 -7.47 -10.05
C ALA A 9 -0.13 -7.40 -8.54
N ALA A 10 -1.15 -7.38 -7.68
CA ALA A 10 -1.04 -7.41 -6.22
C ALA A 10 -1.35 -8.80 -5.64
N PHE A 11 -1.23 -9.86 -6.44
CA PHE A 11 -1.43 -11.27 -6.05
C PHE A 11 -2.89 -11.70 -5.80
N GLN A 12 -3.89 -11.00 -6.36
CA GLN A 12 -5.29 -11.43 -6.26
C GLN A 12 -5.63 -12.45 -7.34
N GLU A 13 -5.97 -13.69 -6.94
CA GLU A 13 -6.45 -14.73 -7.86
C GLU A 13 -7.97 -14.94 -7.79
N VAL A 14 -8.58 -14.69 -6.62
CA VAL A 14 -10.03 -14.75 -6.42
C VAL A 14 -10.59 -13.32 -6.37
N PHE A 15 -11.33 -12.94 -7.42
CA PHE A 15 -11.91 -11.61 -7.60
C PHE A 15 -13.19 -11.39 -6.77
N HIS A 16 -13.04 -11.55 -5.47
CA HIS A 16 -13.98 -11.14 -4.43
C HIS A 16 -13.14 -10.53 -3.31
N VAL A 17 -13.55 -9.41 -2.71
CA VAL A 17 -12.77 -8.80 -1.62
C VAL A 17 -12.64 -9.80 -0.47
N HIS A 18 -11.41 -10.14 -0.08
CA HIS A 18 -11.13 -11.01 1.04
C HIS A 18 -9.84 -10.58 1.75
N LEU A 19 -9.84 -10.66 3.08
CA LEU A 19 -8.68 -10.33 3.89
C LEU A 19 -7.99 -11.62 4.34
N HIS A 20 -6.72 -11.79 3.98
CA HIS A 20 -5.92 -12.88 4.52
C HIS A 20 -5.56 -12.56 5.97
N VAL A 21 -5.99 -13.43 6.89
CA VAL A 21 -5.52 -13.44 8.28
C VAL A 21 -4.47 -14.54 8.39
N ILE A 22 -3.21 -14.15 8.59
CA ILE A 22 -2.06 -15.07 8.62
C ILE A 22 -1.48 -15.09 10.05
N PRO A 23 -1.78 -16.12 10.85
CA PRO A 23 -1.22 -16.28 12.20
C PRO A 23 0.31 -16.36 12.17
N ARG A 24 0.96 -15.80 13.18
CA ARG A 24 2.42 -15.80 13.32
C ARG A 24 2.84 -16.50 14.60
N PHE A 25 3.90 -17.30 14.51
CA PHE A 25 4.47 -18.10 15.58
C PHE A 25 5.97 -17.84 15.68
N ARG A 26 6.53 -18.08 16.86
CA ARG A 26 7.98 -17.97 17.05
C ARG A 26 8.70 -18.97 16.13
N GLY A 27 9.59 -18.45 15.28
CA GLY A 27 10.39 -19.27 14.36
C GLY A 27 9.71 -19.58 13.02
N ASP A 28 8.48 -19.11 12.77
CA ASP A 28 7.86 -19.27 11.46
C ASP A 28 8.61 -18.48 10.37
N LYS A 29 8.57 -18.96 9.12
CA LYS A 29 9.35 -18.42 8.00
C LYS A 29 8.57 -17.44 7.11
N PHE A 30 7.31 -17.14 7.42
CA PHE A 30 6.48 -16.32 6.54
C PHE A 30 7.00 -14.87 6.50
N LYS A 31 7.17 -14.32 5.29
CA LYS A 31 7.57 -12.92 5.08
C LYS A 31 6.84 -12.35 3.87
N ILE A 32 6.34 -11.14 4.02
CA ILE A 32 5.98 -10.27 2.90
C ILE A 32 7.23 -9.44 2.61
N SER A 33 7.85 -9.64 1.46
CA SER A 33 9.06 -8.93 1.05
C SER A 33 8.82 -8.13 -0.22
N ALA A 34 9.43 -6.95 -0.28
CA ALA A 34 9.53 -6.15 -1.48
C ALA A 34 10.99 -5.72 -1.67
N ASP A 35 11.32 -5.17 -2.83
CA ASP A 35 12.58 -4.47 -3.01
C ASP A 35 12.52 -3.12 -2.27
N TRP A 36 13.29 -3.01 -1.19
CA TRP A 36 13.40 -1.80 -0.36
C TRP A 36 14.70 -1.01 -0.64
N SER A 37 15.42 -1.36 -1.70
CA SER A 37 16.66 -0.68 -2.06
C SER A 37 16.42 0.72 -2.63
N ASN A 38 15.26 0.93 -3.27
CA ASN A 38 14.89 2.23 -3.80
C ASN A 38 14.60 3.22 -2.67
N ARG A 39 15.40 4.29 -2.60
CA ARG A 39 15.30 5.35 -1.60
C ARG A 39 15.32 6.70 -2.31
N PRO A 40 14.17 7.20 -2.79
CA PRO A 40 14.11 8.46 -3.51
C PRO A 40 14.58 9.63 -2.64
N PRO A 41 15.17 10.69 -3.23
CA PRO A 41 15.64 11.84 -2.50
C PRO A 41 14.47 12.57 -1.83
N ARG A 42 14.75 13.24 -0.71
CA ARG A 42 13.72 13.92 0.09
C ARG A 42 12.84 14.87 -0.73
N ARG A 43 13.43 15.62 -1.68
CA ARG A 43 12.68 16.53 -2.56
C ARG A 43 11.58 15.84 -3.38
N GLU A 44 11.81 14.60 -3.80
CA GLU A 44 10.86 13.85 -4.61
C GLU A 44 9.70 13.35 -3.74
N LEU A 45 10.02 12.91 -2.53
CA LEU A 45 9.02 12.55 -1.53
C LEU A 45 8.14 13.75 -1.14
N ASP A 46 8.74 14.93 -0.95
CA ASP A 46 7.99 16.14 -0.61
C ASP A 46 7.09 16.58 -1.77
N ALA A 47 7.57 16.50 -3.02
CA ALA A 47 6.77 16.81 -4.21
C ALA A 47 5.58 15.84 -4.37
N LEU A 48 5.78 14.54 -4.16
CA LEU A 48 4.72 13.54 -4.22
C LEU A 48 3.69 13.74 -3.09
N ALA A 49 4.15 14.06 -1.87
CA ALA A 49 3.27 14.36 -0.75
C ALA A 49 2.39 15.58 -1.02
N ALA A 50 2.94 16.65 -1.59
CA ALA A 50 2.17 17.83 -2.00
C ALA A 50 1.09 17.46 -3.03
N ALA A 51 1.45 16.69 -4.06
CA ALA A 51 0.50 16.25 -5.08
C ALA A 51 -0.65 15.39 -4.52
N ILE A 52 -0.36 14.49 -3.56
CA ILE A 52 -1.38 13.69 -2.87
C ILE A 52 -2.30 14.60 -2.03
N SER A 53 -1.73 15.58 -1.31
CA SER A 53 -2.49 16.54 -0.52
C SER A 53 -3.44 17.34 -1.41
N ASP A 54 -2.93 17.90 -2.52
CA ASP A 54 -3.74 18.67 -3.45
C ASP A 54 -4.88 17.82 -4.02
N ALA A 55 -4.61 16.58 -4.42
CA ALA A 55 -5.65 15.68 -4.93
C ALA A 55 -6.73 15.37 -3.89
N TYR A 56 -6.33 15.17 -2.62
CA TYR A 56 -7.27 14.95 -1.53
C TYR A 56 -8.19 16.16 -1.32
N GLU A 57 -7.63 17.36 -1.24
CA GLU A 57 -8.39 18.60 -1.10
C GLU A 57 -9.38 18.78 -2.27
N HIS A 58 -8.94 18.55 -3.50
CA HIS A 58 -9.82 18.69 -4.69
C HIS A 58 -10.99 17.71 -4.70
N LEU A 59 -10.80 16.50 -4.18
CA LEU A 59 -11.85 15.48 -4.23
C LEU A 59 -12.77 15.49 -3.00
N TRP A 60 -12.28 15.95 -1.83
CA TRP A 60 -13.04 15.94 -0.58
C TRP A 60 -13.49 17.32 -0.08
N LEU A 61 -12.89 18.41 -0.55
CA LEU A 61 -13.10 19.76 -0.02
C LEU A 61 -13.40 20.82 -1.10
N ALA A 62 -13.47 20.44 -2.39
CA ALA A 62 -13.75 21.38 -3.48
C ALA A 62 -15.22 21.84 -3.58
N ASP A 63 -16.13 21.22 -2.82
CA ASP A 63 -17.57 21.56 -2.82
C ASP A 63 -18.01 22.33 -1.54
N GLU A 64 -17.08 22.79 -0.70
CA GLU A 64 -17.33 23.83 0.33
C GLU A 64 -16.95 25.24 -0.18
#